data_AF-A0A7C5YFH4-F1
#
_entry.id   AF-A0A7C5YFH4-F1
#
_cell.length_a   1.000
_cell.length_b   1.000
_cell.length_c   1.000
_cell.angle_alpha   90.00
_cell.angle_beta   90.00
_cell.angle_gamma   90.00
#
_symmetry.space_group_name_H-M   'P 1'
#
loop_
_entity.id
_entity.type
_entity.pdbx_description
1 polymer ?
#
loop_
_entity_poly.entity_id
_entity_poly.type
_entity_poly.pdbx_seq_one_letter_code
_entity_poly.pdbx_strand_id
1 'polypeptide(L)'
;MRYRLRQRPKWRLIRWRKGWAVLIAIPQIAQQIRCSPTLMGVKVKSEFYFLPMHQIGEQWRPVAQLKGKLQIFLPLPANWRVSGSPKTIQLQGFKWLLLPISFSSPSRRERELVTF
;
A
#
# COMPACT_ATOMS: atom_id res chain seq x y z
N MET A 1 22.63 -9.71 3.68
CA MET A 1 22.36 -8.26 3.71
C MET A 1 20.85 -8.02 3.66
N ARG A 2 20.25 -7.27 4.61
CA ARG A 2 18.80 -7.00 4.66
C ARG A 2 18.55 -5.53 4.30
N TYR A 3 18.10 -5.26 3.08
CA TYR A 3 17.71 -3.92 2.65
C TYR A 3 16.38 -3.53 3.29
N ARG A 4 16.40 -2.50 4.15
CA ARG A 4 15.20 -1.97 4.80
C ARG A 4 14.87 -0.62 4.19
N LEU A 5 13.90 -0.59 3.27
CA LEU A 5 13.38 0.65 2.70
C LEU A 5 12.65 1.44 3.81
N ARG A 6 13.27 2.48 4.36
CA ARG A 6 12.69 3.34 5.41
C ARG A 6 11.84 4.49 4.83
N GLN A 7 11.07 4.25 3.77
CA GLN A 7 10.10 5.25 3.32
C GLN A 7 8.84 5.18 4.20
N ARG A 8 8.42 6.33 4.74
CA ARG A 8 7.10 6.45 5.36
C ARG A 8 6.06 6.19 4.26
N PRO A 9 5.18 5.20 4.42
CA PRO A 9 4.19 4.89 3.41
C PRO A 9 3.26 6.09 3.22
N LYS A 10 3.20 6.62 1.99
CA LYS A 10 2.24 7.67 1.65
C LYS A 10 0.86 7.04 1.56
N TRP A 11 -0.09 7.57 2.32
CA TRP A 11 -1.48 7.13 2.27
C TRP A 11 -2.42 8.34 2.27
N ARG A 12 -3.63 8.13 1.75
CA ARG A 12 -4.68 9.16 1.66
C ARG A 12 -6.04 8.54 1.86
N LEU A 13 -6.90 9.21 2.62
CA LEU A 13 -8.34 8.91 2.65
C LEU A 13 -8.98 9.52 1.39
N ILE A 14 -9.78 8.75 0.67
CA ILE A 14 -10.50 9.20 -0.52
C ILE A 14 -11.96 8.80 -0.47
N ARG A 15 -12.80 9.56 -1.17
CA ARG A 15 -14.15 9.12 -1.53
C ARG A 15 -14.05 8.04 -2.61
N TRP A 16 -14.75 6.92 -2.43
CA TRP A 16 -14.73 5.80 -3.36
C TRP A 16 -16.13 5.21 -3.53
N ARG A 17 -16.69 5.32 -4.74
CA ARG A 17 -18.10 4.96 -5.04
C ARG A 17 -19.03 5.64 -4.03
N LYS A 18 -19.89 4.87 -3.35
CA LYS A 18 -20.80 5.35 -2.29
C LYS A 18 -20.13 5.39 -0.89
N GLY A 19 -18.86 4.98 -0.78
CA GLY A 19 -18.12 4.79 0.47
C GLY A 19 -16.79 5.54 0.53
N TRP A 20 -15.93 5.12 1.45
CA TRP A 20 -14.60 5.68 1.64
C TRP A 20 -13.55 4.58 1.48
N ALA A 21 -12.35 4.97 1.07
CA ALA A 21 -11.23 4.06 0.98
C ALA A 21 -9.93 4.76 1.36
N VAL A 22 -8.98 3.99 1.89
CA VAL A 22 -7.60 4.46 2.05
C VAL A 22 -6.79 4.00 0.85
N LEU A 23 -6.16 4.94 0.16
CA LEU A 23 -5.12 4.67 -0.82
C LEU A 23 -3.78 4.56 -0.11
N ILE A 24 -3.04 3.49 -0.36
CA ILE A 24 -1.71 3.24 0.20
C ILE A 24 -0.75 3.04 -0.97
N ALA A 25 0.28 3.87 -1.07
CA ALA A 25 1.29 3.71 -2.10
C ALA A 25 2.06 2.41 -1.89
N ILE A 26 2.21 1.62 -2.96
CA ILE A 26 2.97 0.38 -2.94
C ILE A 26 3.96 0.35 -4.11
N PRO A 27 5.12 -0.33 -3.97
CA PRO A 27 6.05 -0.52 -5.08
C PRO A 27 5.35 -1.22 -6.25
N GLN A 28 5.62 -0.80 -7.49
CA GLN A 28 5.04 -1.42 -8.68
C GLN A 28 5.34 -2.93 -8.76
N ILE A 29 6.54 -3.31 -8.32
CA ILE A 29 7.06 -4.69 -8.27
C ILE A 29 6.39 -5.60 -7.23
N ALA A 30 5.47 -5.07 -6.41
CA ALA A 30 4.70 -5.86 -5.46
C ALA A 30 3.80 -6.86 -6.20
N GLN A 31 4.02 -8.16 -6.02
CA GLN A 31 3.26 -9.20 -6.73
C GLN A 31 2.08 -9.72 -5.91
N GLN A 32 2.35 -10.10 -4.65
CA GLN A 32 1.33 -10.57 -3.72
C GLN A 32 1.15 -9.56 -2.61
N ILE A 33 -0.07 -9.11 -2.36
CA ILE A 33 -0.40 -8.16 -1.30
C ILE A 33 -1.40 -8.83 -0.38
N ARG A 34 -1.05 -8.92 0.91
CA ARG A 34 -1.93 -9.43 1.94
C ARG A 34 -2.22 -8.33 2.94
N CYS A 35 -3.50 -8.10 3.20
CA CYS A 35 -3.94 -7.19 4.24
C CYS A 35 -4.45 -8.02 5.42
N SER A 36 -3.99 -7.68 6.62
CA SER A 36 -4.46 -8.33 7.85
C SER A 36 -4.87 -7.25 8.83
N PRO A 37 -6.08 -7.33 9.40
CA PRO A 37 -6.47 -6.44 10.49
C PRO A 37 -5.56 -6.68 11.70
N THR A 38 -5.38 -5.63 12.49
CA THR A 38 -4.65 -5.63 13.76
C THR A 38 -5.46 -4.84 14.78
N LEU A 39 -5.13 -4.95 16.07
CA LEU A 39 -5.80 -4.21 17.14
C LEU A 39 -5.86 -2.69 16.88
N MET A 40 -4.86 -2.12 16.21
CA MET A 40 -4.69 -0.67 16.03
C MET A 40 -4.82 -0.21 14.56
N GLY A 41 -5.28 -1.06 13.65
CA GLY A 41 -5.38 -0.71 12.23
C GLY A 41 -5.13 -1.89 11.30
N VAL A 42 -4.41 -1.66 10.20
CA VAL A 42 -4.20 -2.68 9.16
C VAL A 42 -2.73 -2.84 8.84
N LYS A 43 -2.31 -4.10 8.79
CA LYS A 43 -0.99 -4.51 8.35
C LYS A 43 -1.06 -4.96 6.89
N VAL A 44 -0.32 -4.28 6.04
CA VAL A 44 -0.14 -4.64 4.63
C VAL A 44 1.22 -5.31 4.48
N LYS A 45 1.23 -6.56 4.00
CA LYS A 45 2.44 -7.31 3.67
C LYS A 45 2.49 -7.53 2.17
N SER A 46 3.67 -7.39 1.58
CA SER A 46 3.88 -7.77 0.19
C SER A 46 5.25 -8.38 -0.03
N GLU A 47 5.34 -9.21 -1.06
CA GLU A 47 6.59 -9.76 -1.55
C GLU A 47 6.83 -9.27 -2.97
N PHE A 48 8.10 -9.00 -3.27
CA PHE A 48 8.56 -8.59 -4.59
C PHE A 48 9.90 -9.25 -4.91
N TYR A 49 10.21 -9.40 -6.18
CA TYR A 49 11.50 -9.88 -6.63
C TYR A 49 12.22 -8.73 -7.34
N PHE A 50 13.52 -8.60 -7.11
CA PHE A 50 14.36 -7.66 -7.85
C PHE A 50 15.53 -8.41 -8.47
N LEU A 51 15.86 -8.03 -9.69
CA LEU A 51 17.00 -8.53 -10.45
C LEU A 51 18.04 -7.40 -10.49
N PRO A 52 19.02 -7.38 -9.56
CA PRO A 52 20.15 -6.49 -9.68
C PRO A 52 20.90 -6.83 -10.97
N MET A 53 21.10 -5.80 -11.78
CA MET A 53 21.84 -5.89 -13.03
C MET A 53 23.25 -5.36 -12.78
N HIS A 54 24.25 -6.05 -13.31
CA HIS A 54 25.64 -5.62 -13.30
C HIS A 54 26.08 -5.38 -14.74
N GLN A 55 26.76 -4.27 -14.98
CA GLN A 55 27.26 -3.93 -16.31
C GLN A 55 28.64 -4.57 -16.51
N ILE A 56 28.80 -5.35 -17.58
CA ILE A 56 30.07 -5.95 -18.00
C ILE A 56 30.32 -5.49 -19.43
N GLY A 57 31.27 -4.56 -19.60
CA GLY A 57 31.44 -3.83 -20.87
C GLY A 57 30.18 -3.02 -21.20
N GLU A 58 29.61 -3.26 -22.38
CA GLU A 58 28.37 -2.59 -22.84
C GLU A 58 27.10 -3.40 -22.53
N GLN A 59 27.21 -4.57 -21.89
CA GLN A 59 26.07 -5.45 -21.62
C GLN A 59 25.65 -5.43 -20.15
N TRP A 60 24.34 -5.31 -19.91
CA TRP A 60 23.75 -5.52 -18.59
C TRP A 60 23.40 -6.99 -18.38
N ARG A 61 23.93 -7.59 -17.31
CA ARG A 61 23.66 -9.00 -16.96
C ARG A 61 23.01 -9.11 -15.58
N PRO A 62 21.98 -9.96 -15.40
CA PRO A 62 21.40 -10.21 -14.09
C PRO A 62 22.40 -10.97 -13.21
N VAL A 63 22.59 -10.54 -11.96
CA VAL A 63 23.53 -11.20 -11.04
C VAL A 63 22.87 -12.32 -10.25
N ALA A 64 21.72 -12.04 -9.64
CA ALA A 64 20.96 -13.01 -8.83
C ALA A 64 19.53 -12.53 -8.60
N GLN A 65 18.54 -13.41 -8.59
CA GLN A 65 17.18 -13.00 -8.21
C GLN A 65 17.08 -12.84 -6.69
N LEU A 66 16.71 -11.65 -6.22
CA LEU A 66 16.58 -11.36 -4.79
C LEU A 66 15.11 -11.14 -4.42
N LYS A 67 14.68 -11.79 -3.33
CA LYS A 67 13.32 -11.68 -2.80
C LYS A 67 13.28 -10.61 -1.71
N GLY A 68 12.51 -9.55 -1.96
CA GLY A 68 12.19 -8.50 -1.01
C GLY A 68 10.86 -8.73 -0.30
N LYS A 69 10.75 -8.22 0.93
CA LYS A 69 9.51 -8.16 1.69
C LYS A 69 9.20 -6.71 2.07
N LEU A 70 7.98 -6.28 1.81
CA LEU A 70 7.44 -5.00 2.25
C LEU A 70 6.45 -5.25 3.38
N GLN A 71 6.54 -4.43 4.43
CA GLN A 71 5.57 -4.40 5.51
C GLN A 71 5.21 -2.95 5.81
N ILE A 72 3.94 -2.60 5.63
CA ILE A 72 3.36 -1.31 5.98
C ILE A 72 2.39 -1.52 7.13
N PHE A 73 2.53 -0.73 8.18
CA PHE A 73 1.54 -0.63 9.22
C PHE A 73 0.79 0.68 9.03
N LEU A 74 -0.51 0.59 8.76
CA LEU A 74 -1.40 1.73 8.64
C LEU A 74 -2.25 1.79 9.92
N PRO A 75 -1.96 2.70 10.86
CA PRO A 75 -2.84 2.92 11.99
C PRO A 75 -4.18 3.44 11.47
N LEU A 76 -5.27 2.82 11.90
CA LEU A 76 -6.62 3.31 11.61
C LEU A 76 -7.20 3.91 12.89
N PRO A 77 -7.90 5.05 12.82
CA PRO A 77 -8.72 5.53 13.92
C PRO A 77 -9.67 4.45 14.43
N ALA A 78 -9.97 4.46 15.73
CA ALA A 78 -10.80 3.43 16.37
C ALA A 78 -12.23 3.34 15.79
N ASN A 79 -12.73 4.42 15.19
CA ASN A 79 -14.02 4.47 14.52
C ASN A 79 -13.99 3.96 13.06
N TRP A 80 -12.82 3.58 12.52
CA TRP A 80 -12.68 3.09 11.15
C TRP A 80 -12.58 1.56 11.13
N ARG A 81 -13.27 0.94 10.17
CA ARG A 81 -13.23 -0.51 9.95
C ARG A 81 -13.00 -0.82 8.48
N VAL A 82 -12.26 -1.88 8.18
CA VAL A 82 -12.16 -2.38 6.80
C VAL A 82 -13.51 -2.97 6.40
N SER A 83 -14.06 -2.50 5.30
CA SER A 83 -15.44 -2.81 4.90
C SER A 83 -15.57 -3.63 3.61
N GLY A 84 -14.45 -4.06 3.04
CA GLY A 84 -14.46 -4.87 1.82
C GLY A 84 -13.08 -5.35 1.41
N SER A 85 -13.01 -5.99 0.24
CA SER A 85 -11.77 -6.56 -0.26
C SER A 85 -10.82 -5.47 -0.76
N PRO A 86 -9.55 -5.49 -0.35
CA PRO A 86 -8.54 -4.59 -0.88
C PRO A 86 -8.35 -4.84 -2.38
N LYS A 87 -8.11 -3.76 -3.14
CA LYS A 87 -7.85 -3.82 -4.58
C LYS A 87 -6.58 -3.08 -4.92
N THR A 88 -5.87 -3.56 -5.93
CA THR A 88 -4.75 -2.81 -6.48
C THR A 88 -5.23 -2.02 -7.68
N ILE A 89 -4.88 -0.73 -7.74
CA ILE A 89 -5.18 0.16 -8.85
C ILE A 89 -3.91 0.86 -9.32
N GLN A 90 -3.94 1.40 -10.54
CA GLN A 90 -2.85 2.21 -11.09
C GLN A 90 -3.35 3.63 -11.33
N LEU A 91 -2.64 4.62 -10.81
CA LEU A 91 -2.98 6.05 -10.93
C LEU A 91 -1.70 6.83 -11.20
N GLN A 92 -1.69 7.64 -12.27
CA GLN A 92 -0.56 8.48 -12.67
C GLN A 92 0.76 7.69 -12.76
N GLY A 93 0.70 6.46 -13.29
CA GLY A 93 1.86 5.57 -13.37
C GLY A 93 2.23 4.87 -12.05
N PHE A 94 1.68 5.27 -10.90
CA PHE A 94 1.96 4.64 -9.61
C PHE A 94 0.98 3.52 -9.28
N LYS A 95 1.46 2.48 -8.59
CA LYS A 95 0.63 1.38 -8.08
C LYS A 95 0.14 1.71 -6.67
N TRP A 96 -1.16 1.59 -6.46
CA TRP A 96 -1.82 1.90 -5.19
C TRP A 96 -2.65 0.73 -4.70
N LEU A 97 -2.61 0.48 -3.41
CA LEU A 97 -3.55 -0.38 -2.73
C LEU A 97 -4.74 0.47 -2.27
N LEU A 98 -5.91 0.18 -2.80
CA LEU A 98 -7.18 0.74 -2.39
C LEU A 98 -7.81 -0.19 -1.34
N LEU A 99 -7.94 0.30 -0.11
CA LEU A 99 -8.50 -0.43 1.02
C LEU A 99 -9.85 0.20 1.41
N PRO A 100 -10.99 -0.44 1.09
CA PRO A 100 -12.31 0.07 1.48
C PRO A 100 -12.45 0.15 3.00
N ILE A 101 -12.99 1.28 3.49
CA ILE A 101 -13.28 1.48 4.92
C ILE A 101 -14.71 1.95 5.15
N SER A 102 -15.22 1.67 6.34
CA SER A 102 -16.47 2.20 6.89
C SER A 102 -16.22 2.86 8.24
N PHE A 103 -17.14 3.73 8.66
CA PHE A 103 -17.10 4.42 9.94
C PHE A 103 -18.19 3.85 10.83
N SER A 104 -17.88 3.51 12.07
CA SER A 104 -18.88 3.11 13.07
C SER A 104 -19.68 4.31 13.61
N SER A 105 -19.18 5.53 13.43
CA SER A 105 -19.92 6.78 13.56
C SER A 105 -19.17 7.90 12.85
N PRO A 106 -19.79 8.63 11.91
CA PRO A 106 -19.12 9.76 11.24
C PRO A 106 -18.97 10.91 12.24
N SER A 107 -17.73 11.29 12.54
CA SER A 107 -17.46 12.51 13.27
C SER A 107 -17.62 13.72 12.34
N ARG A 108 -18.03 14.88 12.87
CA ARG A 108 -18.34 16.10 12.09
C ARG A 108 -17.17 16.57 11.20
N ARG A 109 -15.91 16.29 11.61
CA ARG A 109 -14.67 16.62 10.88
C ARG A 109 -14.40 15.74 9.65
N GLU A 110 -15.00 14.55 9.53
CA GLU A 110 -14.76 13.64 8.40
C GLU A 110 -15.56 14.03 7.14
N ARG A 111 -16.50 14.99 7.24
CA ARG A 111 -17.26 15.52 6.09
C ARG A 111 -16.45 16.48 5.21
N GLU A 112 -15.35 17.04 5.72
CA GLU A 112 -14.59 18.11 5.06
C GLU A 112 -13.38 17.60 4.25
N LEU A 113 -13.02 16.32 4.35
CA LEU A 113 -11.82 15.78 3.70
C LEU A 113 -12.07 15.35 2.25
N VAL A 114 -11.96 16.35 1.37
CA VAL A 114 -11.51 16.32 -0.04
C VAL A 114 -12.27 15.38 -0.98
N THR A 115 -13.23 15.96 -1.66
CA THR A 115 -13.74 15.57 -2.99
C THR A 115 -12.65 15.76 -4.04
N PHE A 116 -12.44 14.76 -4.90
CA PHE A 116 -11.80 14.91 -6.21
C PHE A 116 -12.86 14.65 -7.27
#